data_AF-A0A5N8YMI1-F1
#
_entry.id   AF-A0A5N8YMI1-F1
#
_cell.length_a   1.000
_cell.length_b   1.000
_cell.length_c   1.000
_cell.angle_alpha   90.00
_cell.angle_beta   90.00
_cell.angle_gamma   90.00
#
_symmetry.space_group_name_H-M   'P 1'
#
loop_
_entity.id
_entity.type
_entity.pdbx_description
1 polymer ?
#
loop_
_entity_poly.entity_id
_entity_poly.type
_entity_poly.pdbx_seq_one_letter_code
_entity_poly.pdbx_strand_id
1 'polypeptide(L)'
;MSTEQTINDAMDTLIRTRPGFWTRSACGVTRSLGQIPALLDRNAYSVETSRVRILLLGGLTGYQADVDMALHALELFAGGGDSLSLRIALSAVPCANPDGLRLNVAPENGAGGNPSSVYPPEGKYYYDLEDPEKRYLWRWICFQAPDLIIELQSGDSLNWEFNQAAQSLAPGLGGKSISGGQGLLAALGSGHPDGLGTVPGLRLTATDEQLPRELGRLFSMLRQLDMLGKSKARQTLDARRGRPKTEIAKALATAYGHTFDPVVYTQGVPISGRLRLHQLEPSSDNPAPDIATMLEGFAMAGVPEDLAPSGLASVVWGDELAYSTGEARYNELIVQAAERFESRGQGVAPRPCDPAFRTEDMFMSGAILGRAFNITGNAKYIDILADFILSGKIQQTHGLFWHCRSAAYYWGRGNGFAAMGLAEALTYLPEDHTSRSAVIAMYKRLMDSLGRLQHHSGMLNQVLDVPGSYLEFTATCMMGYAMARGIRMGFLSDAFKTVVDLAWQGVAERVDDIGNVVDGCASTGVQNNVRDYLDRPAIFGLDDRSGGMALWFAVEMERLARGI
;
A
#
# COMPACT_ATOMS: atom_id res chain seq x y z
N MET A 1 12.07 -23.81 -22.95
CA MET A 1 11.75 -23.03 -21.74
C MET A 1 10.56 -22.14 -22.07
N SER A 2 9.64 -21.88 -21.14
CA SER A 2 8.55 -20.94 -21.41
C SER A 2 9.13 -19.53 -21.59
N THR A 3 8.48 -18.66 -22.36
CA THR A 3 8.95 -17.29 -22.61
C THR A 3 9.12 -16.50 -21.31
N GLU A 4 8.25 -16.74 -20.32
CA GLU A 4 8.36 -16.20 -18.96
C GLU A 4 9.64 -16.64 -18.25
N GLN A 5 10.02 -17.91 -18.39
CA GLN A 5 11.25 -18.42 -17.78
C GLN A 5 12.49 -17.79 -18.42
N THR A 6 12.49 -17.56 -19.74
CA THR A 6 13.57 -16.85 -20.43
C THR A 6 13.76 -15.42 -19.90
N ILE A 7 12.67 -14.65 -19.74
CA ILE A 7 12.74 -13.28 -19.20
C ILE A 7 13.26 -13.27 -17.76
N ASN A 8 12.75 -14.18 -16.94
CA ASN A 8 13.18 -14.33 -15.55
C ASN A 8 14.67 -14.70 -15.45
N ASP A 9 15.14 -15.64 -16.26
CA ASP A 9 16.54 -16.07 -16.29
C ASP A 9 17.47 -14.94 -16.77
N ALA A 10 17.04 -14.14 -17.74
CA ALA A 10 17.76 -12.94 -18.19
C ALA A 10 17.86 -11.89 -17.08
N MET A 11 16.75 -11.60 -16.40
CA MET A 11 16.72 -10.70 -15.24
C MET A 11 17.63 -11.20 -14.10
N ASP A 12 17.62 -12.49 -13.80
CA ASP A 12 18.48 -13.05 -12.76
C ASP A 12 19.96 -12.97 -13.15
N THR A 13 20.26 -13.10 -14.44
CA THR A 13 21.62 -12.90 -14.96
C THR A 13 22.06 -11.45 -14.79
N LEU A 14 21.20 -10.48 -15.09
CA LEU A 14 21.46 -9.06 -14.86
C LEU A 14 21.70 -8.76 -13.37
N ILE A 15 20.85 -9.29 -12.48
CA ILE A 15 20.99 -9.12 -11.02
C ILE A 15 22.31 -9.73 -10.52
N ARG A 16 22.68 -10.92 -10.97
CA ARG A 16 23.96 -11.56 -10.62
C ARG A 16 25.17 -10.80 -11.16
N THR A 17 25.05 -10.20 -12.35
CA THR A 17 26.13 -9.42 -12.97
C THR A 17 26.40 -8.12 -12.21
N ARG A 18 25.37 -7.54 -11.58
CA ARG A 18 25.48 -6.33 -10.74
C ARG A 18 24.79 -6.52 -9.38
N PRO A 19 25.39 -7.28 -8.44
CA PRO A 19 24.79 -7.53 -7.14
C PRO A 19 24.51 -6.22 -6.38
N GLY A 20 23.29 -6.09 -5.85
CA GLY A 20 22.87 -4.91 -5.08
C GLY A 20 22.53 -3.67 -5.91
N PHE A 21 22.59 -3.73 -7.25
CA PHE A 21 22.03 -2.68 -8.11
C PHE A 21 20.52 -2.86 -8.26
N TRP A 22 20.13 -4.06 -8.67
CA TRP A 22 18.74 -4.42 -8.94
C TRP A 22 18.21 -5.46 -7.97
N THR A 23 16.93 -5.32 -7.64
CA THR A 23 16.12 -6.37 -7.02
C THR A 23 14.99 -6.77 -7.97
N ARG A 24 14.59 -8.05 -7.91
CA ARG A 24 13.40 -8.53 -8.63
C ARG A 24 12.15 -7.95 -7.97
N SER A 25 11.21 -7.51 -8.79
CA SER A 25 9.89 -7.05 -8.39
C SER A 25 8.86 -7.39 -9.46
N ALA A 26 7.61 -7.01 -9.23
CA ALA A 26 6.54 -7.06 -10.20
C ALA A 26 5.70 -5.78 -10.09
N CYS A 27 5.32 -5.20 -11.22
CA CYS A 27 4.49 -3.99 -11.25
C CYS A 27 2.99 -4.29 -11.42
N GLY A 28 2.62 -5.55 -11.64
CA GLY A 28 1.24 -5.97 -11.83
C GLY A 28 1.03 -7.48 -11.90
N VAL A 29 -0.23 -7.87 -12.00
CA VAL A 29 -0.66 -9.27 -12.20
C VAL A 29 -1.62 -9.34 -13.38
N THR A 30 -1.37 -10.24 -14.33
CA THR A 30 -2.24 -10.46 -15.50
C THR A 30 -3.48 -11.28 -15.16
N ARG A 31 -4.38 -11.53 -16.12
CA ARG A 31 -5.53 -12.44 -15.91
C ARG A 31 -5.15 -13.90 -15.68
N SER A 32 -4.02 -14.35 -16.24
CA SER A 32 -3.51 -15.71 -15.99
C SER A 32 -2.86 -15.91 -14.61
N LEU A 33 -2.85 -14.87 -13.75
CA LEU A 33 -2.08 -14.80 -12.50
C LEU A 33 -0.56 -14.73 -12.71
N GLY A 34 -0.10 -14.49 -13.94
CA GLY A 34 1.29 -14.16 -14.24
C GLY A 34 1.67 -12.78 -13.70
N GLN A 35 2.94 -12.62 -13.33
CA GLN A 35 3.48 -11.33 -12.90
C GLN A 35 3.86 -10.48 -14.13
N ILE A 36 3.69 -9.16 -14.03
CA ILE A 36 4.33 -8.21 -14.95
C ILE A 36 5.72 -7.92 -14.37
N PRO A 37 6.80 -8.50 -14.93
CA PRO A 37 8.11 -8.50 -14.30
C PRO A 37 8.73 -7.12 -14.25
N ALA A 38 9.41 -6.80 -13.15
CA ALA A 38 10.14 -5.54 -12.98
C ALA A 38 11.52 -5.74 -12.32
N LEU A 39 12.49 -4.94 -12.72
CA LEU A 39 13.75 -4.72 -12.02
C LEU A 39 13.71 -3.35 -11.33
N LEU A 40 13.98 -3.32 -10.03
CA LEU A 40 14.02 -2.07 -9.27
C LEU A 40 15.46 -1.73 -8.91
N ASP A 41 15.92 -0.53 -9.28
CA ASP A 41 17.13 0.02 -8.67
C ASP A 41 16.87 0.26 -7.19
N ARG A 42 17.86 0.02 -6.33
CA ARG A 42 17.76 0.32 -4.88
C ARG A 42 17.33 1.76 -4.56
N ASN A 43 17.48 2.70 -5.49
CA ASN A 43 17.08 4.11 -5.35
C ASN A 43 15.74 4.44 -6.02
N ALA A 44 15.00 3.47 -6.56
CA ALA A 44 13.74 3.69 -7.26
C ALA A 44 12.74 4.49 -6.39
N TYR A 45 12.68 4.21 -5.09
CA TYR A 45 11.81 4.89 -4.11
C TYR A 45 12.58 5.68 -3.06
N SER A 46 13.91 5.83 -3.23
CA SER A 46 14.73 6.57 -2.26
C SER A 46 14.42 8.06 -2.31
N VAL A 47 14.15 8.63 -1.14
CA VAL A 47 13.87 10.06 -0.97
C VAL A 47 15.15 10.90 -1.00
N GLU A 48 16.28 10.28 -0.62
CA GLU A 48 17.59 10.92 -0.47
C GLU A 48 18.44 10.86 -1.74
N THR A 49 18.06 10.02 -2.70
CA THR A 49 18.87 9.83 -3.92
C THR A 49 18.96 11.12 -4.74
N SER A 50 20.21 11.51 -5.03
CA SER A 50 20.54 12.55 -6.02
C SER A 50 20.62 12.01 -7.45
N ARG A 51 20.54 10.68 -7.64
CA ARG A 51 20.52 10.06 -8.97
C ARG A 51 19.20 10.38 -9.67
N VAL A 52 19.28 10.61 -10.98
CA VAL A 52 18.12 10.69 -11.86
C VAL A 52 17.48 9.31 -11.93
N ARG A 53 16.21 9.21 -11.54
CA ARG A 53 15.46 7.96 -11.55
C ARG A 53 14.87 7.74 -12.94
N ILE A 54 15.33 6.72 -13.64
CA ILE A 54 14.84 6.39 -14.98
C ILE A 54 14.07 5.08 -14.90
N LEU A 55 12.91 5.04 -15.54
CA LEU A 55 12.18 3.80 -15.80
C LEU A 55 12.30 3.44 -17.27
N LEU A 56 12.86 2.27 -17.56
CA LEU A 56 12.84 1.67 -18.89
C LEU A 56 11.61 0.77 -19.05
N LEU A 57 10.85 0.96 -20.11
CA LEU A 57 9.66 0.19 -20.42
C LEU A 57 9.84 -0.53 -21.76
N GLY A 58 9.69 -1.86 -21.74
CA GLY A 58 9.77 -2.72 -22.91
C GLY A 58 8.57 -3.65 -23.03
N GLY A 59 8.37 -4.21 -24.22
CA GLY A 59 7.34 -5.22 -24.47
C GLY A 59 5.92 -4.76 -24.19
N LEU A 60 5.62 -3.45 -24.27
CA LEU A 60 4.26 -2.93 -24.10
C LEU A 60 3.32 -3.44 -25.21
N THR A 61 3.87 -3.63 -26.41
CA THR A 61 3.18 -4.25 -27.54
C THR A 61 2.98 -5.76 -27.37
N GLY A 62 3.77 -6.43 -26.53
CA GLY A 62 3.78 -7.89 -26.41
C GLY A 62 4.59 -8.62 -27.48
N TYR A 63 5.26 -7.93 -28.42
CA TYR A 63 6.16 -8.56 -29.39
C TYR A 63 7.50 -8.93 -28.77
N GLN A 64 8.05 -10.09 -29.15
CA GLN A 64 9.34 -10.58 -28.65
C GLN A 64 10.49 -9.61 -28.92
N ALA A 65 10.50 -8.97 -30.10
CA ALA A 65 11.55 -8.02 -30.48
C ALA A 65 11.66 -6.82 -29.52
N ASP A 66 10.53 -6.32 -29.01
CA ASP A 66 10.52 -5.21 -28.04
C ASP A 66 11.07 -5.65 -26.67
N VAL A 67 10.83 -6.91 -26.29
CA VAL A 67 11.37 -7.49 -25.05
C VAL A 67 12.87 -7.73 -25.17
N ASP A 68 13.32 -8.28 -26.30
CA ASP A 68 14.74 -8.52 -26.55
C ASP A 68 15.52 -7.20 -26.55
N MET A 69 14.98 -6.16 -27.21
CA MET A 69 15.56 -4.81 -27.22
C MET A 69 15.64 -4.22 -25.80
N ALA A 70 14.63 -4.46 -24.94
CA ALA A 70 14.64 -4.00 -23.56
C ALA A 70 15.66 -4.74 -22.68
N LEU A 71 15.81 -6.04 -22.86
CA LEU A 71 16.83 -6.83 -22.16
C LEU A 71 18.24 -6.41 -22.63
N HIS A 72 18.46 -6.23 -23.92
CA HIS A 72 19.73 -5.74 -24.45
C HIS A 72 20.07 -4.33 -23.93
N ALA A 73 19.08 -3.44 -23.83
CA ALA A 73 19.28 -2.12 -23.23
C ALA A 73 19.75 -2.20 -21.76
N LEU A 74 19.22 -3.16 -20.99
CA LEU A 74 19.64 -3.40 -19.61
C LEU A 74 21.05 -3.98 -19.53
N GLU A 75 21.42 -4.88 -20.44
CA GLU A 75 22.79 -5.41 -20.56
C GLU A 75 23.78 -4.30 -20.90
N LEU A 76 23.45 -3.42 -21.84
CA LEU A 76 24.27 -2.27 -22.20
C LEU A 76 24.45 -1.32 -21.01
N PHE A 77 23.39 -1.05 -20.25
CA PHE A 77 23.47 -0.25 -19.04
C PHE A 77 24.34 -0.92 -17.97
N ALA A 78 24.17 -2.23 -17.76
CA ALA A 78 24.99 -3.01 -16.82
C ALA A 78 26.47 -3.05 -17.25
N GLY A 79 26.75 -3.10 -18.55
CA GLY A 79 28.09 -3.09 -19.14
C GLY A 79 28.75 -1.70 -19.18
N GLY A 80 27.98 -0.62 -19.17
CA GLY A 80 28.46 0.78 -19.24
C GLY A 80 29.27 1.29 -18.04
N GLY A 81 29.56 0.41 -17.07
CA GLY A 81 30.43 0.71 -15.92
C GLY A 81 29.78 1.58 -14.85
N ASP A 82 30.52 1.83 -13.77
CA ASP A 82 30.02 2.59 -12.62
C ASP A 82 29.73 4.06 -12.94
N SER A 83 30.29 4.57 -14.04
CA SER A 83 30.13 5.96 -14.47
C SER A 83 28.67 6.35 -14.73
N LEU A 84 27.86 5.42 -15.27
CA LEU A 84 26.42 5.63 -15.50
C LEU A 84 25.64 5.48 -14.19
N SER A 85 25.95 4.45 -13.41
CA SER A 85 25.24 4.17 -12.16
C SER A 85 25.51 5.20 -11.07
N LEU A 86 26.59 5.99 -11.14
CA LEU A 86 26.80 7.09 -10.20
C LEU A 86 25.76 8.21 -10.35
N ARG A 87 25.13 8.36 -11.52
CA ARG A 87 24.17 9.46 -11.79
C ARG A 87 22.76 8.99 -12.11
N ILE A 88 22.59 7.78 -12.65
CA ILE A 88 21.30 7.26 -13.10
C ILE A 88 20.91 6.07 -12.26
N ALA A 89 19.75 6.10 -11.63
CA ALA A 89 19.09 4.95 -11.02
C ALA A 89 18.07 4.37 -12.01
N LEU A 90 18.44 3.28 -12.69
CA LEU A 90 17.63 2.69 -13.75
C LEU A 90 16.77 1.57 -13.18
N SER A 91 15.46 1.69 -13.19
CA SER A 91 14.51 0.58 -13.01
C SER A 91 13.92 0.18 -14.35
N ALA A 92 13.32 -1.00 -14.46
CA ALA A 92 12.78 -1.47 -15.72
C ALA A 92 11.57 -2.38 -15.58
N VAL A 93 10.71 -2.35 -16.60
CA VAL A 93 9.69 -3.35 -16.89
C VAL A 93 10.01 -3.90 -18.28
N PRO A 94 10.78 -4.99 -18.40
CA PRO A 94 11.26 -5.48 -19.70
C PRO A 94 10.15 -6.09 -20.56
N CYS A 95 9.06 -6.56 -19.95
CA CYS A 95 7.91 -7.10 -20.65
C CYS A 95 6.61 -6.66 -19.97
N ALA A 96 5.99 -5.61 -20.51
CA ALA A 96 4.75 -5.05 -19.98
C ALA A 96 3.48 -5.83 -20.37
N ASN A 97 3.51 -6.62 -21.46
CA ASN A 97 2.44 -7.52 -21.89
C ASN A 97 2.91 -9.00 -21.92
N PRO A 98 3.18 -9.61 -20.75
CA PRO A 98 3.75 -10.95 -20.69
C PRO A 98 2.80 -12.05 -21.17
N ASP A 99 1.50 -11.90 -20.95
CA ASP A 99 0.51 -12.87 -21.45
C ASP A 99 0.33 -12.78 -22.97
N GLY A 100 0.31 -11.58 -23.54
CA GLY A 100 0.25 -11.39 -24.99
C GLY A 100 1.45 -12.02 -25.70
N LEU A 101 2.65 -11.84 -25.12
CA LEU A 101 3.88 -12.48 -25.59
C LEU A 101 3.81 -14.02 -25.47
N ARG A 102 3.48 -14.52 -24.27
CA ARG A 102 3.45 -15.97 -23.97
C ARG A 102 2.45 -16.72 -24.85
N LEU A 103 1.32 -16.10 -25.17
CA LEU A 103 0.27 -16.68 -26.00
C LEU A 103 0.43 -16.36 -27.50
N ASN A 104 1.42 -15.52 -27.86
CA ASN A 104 1.65 -15.04 -29.23
C ASN A 104 0.39 -14.40 -29.86
N VAL A 105 -0.24 -13.51 -29.09
CA VAL A 105 -1.46 -12.78 -29.48
C VAL A 105 -1.25 -11.27 -29.48
N ALA A 106 0.00 -10.80 -29.52
CA ALA A 106 0.30 -9.37 -29.60
C ALA A 106 -0.36 -8.71 -30.84
N PRO A 107 -0.87 -7.47 -30.74
CA PRO A 107 -0.75 -6.55 -29.61
C PRO A 107 -1.74 -6.77 -28.46
N GLU A 108 -2.68 -7.70 -28.60
CA GLU A 108 -3.59 -8.07 -27.54
C GLU A 108 -2.84 -8.73 -26.35
N ASN A 109 -3.45 -8.68 -25.17
CA ASN A 109 -3.03 -9.50 -24.03
C ASN A 109 -3.77 -10.84 -24.03
N GLY A 110 -3.51 -11.67 -23.02
CA GLY A 110 -4.16 -12.97 -22.87
C GLY A 110 -5.65 -12.93 -22.49
N ALA A 111 -6.25 -11.75 -22.34
CA ALA A 111 -7.64 -11.56 -21.92
C ALA A 111 -8.48 -10.78 -22.95
N GLY A 112 -7.93 -10.48 -24.13
CA GLY A 112 -8.63 -9.77 -25.21
C GLY A 112 -8.54 -8.24 -25.14
N GLY A 113 -7.82 -7.68 -24.16
CA GLY A 113 -7.46 -6.26 -24.11
C GLY A 113 -6.15 -5.96 -24.86
N ASN A 114 -5.70 -4.71 -24.83
CA ASN A 114 -4.46 -4.26 -25.47
C ASN A 114 -3.72 -3.26 -24.56
N PRO A 115 -2.62 -3.69 -23.89
CA PRO A 115 -1.85 -2.83 -22.99
C PRO A 115 -1.18 -1.62 -23.64
N SER A 116 -0.99 -1.64 -24.97
CA SER A 116 -0.39 -0.52 -25.74
C SER A 116 -1.41 0.54 -26.21
N SER A 117 -2.70 0.34 -25.91
CA SER A 117 -3.81 1.19 -26.33
C SER A 117 -3.95 2.49 -25.51
N VAL A 118 -5.19 2.95 -25.29
CA VAL A 118 -5.56 4.25 -24.73
C VAL A 118 -5.17 4.40 -23.26
N TYR A 119 -4.49 5.50 -22.94
CA TYR A 119 -4.24 5.97 -21.57
C TYR A 119 -4.77 7.40 -21.38
N PRO A 120 -5.09 7.82 -20.14
CA PRO A 120 -5.13 7.02 -18.92
C PRO A 120 -6.25 5.96 -18.98
N PRO A 121 -6.11 4.81 -18.29
CA PRO A 121 -7.23 3.88 -18.16
C PRO A 121 -8.37 4.53 -17.38
N GLU A 122 -9.60 4.40 -17.89
CA GLU A 122 -10.80 4.92 -17.23
C GLU A 122 -11.51 3.84 -16.43
N GLY A 123 -11.74 4.13 -15.15
CA GLY A 123 -12.48 3.27 -14.25
C GLY A 123 -11.87 1.87 -14.10
N LYS A 124 -12.60 1.02 -13.38
CA LYS A 124 -12.36 -0.41 -13.15
C LYS A 124 -10.96 -0.86 -12.66
N TYR A 125 -10.01 0.06 -12.47
CA TYR A 125 -8.68 -0.12 -11.90
C TYR A 125 -8.14 -1.55 -12.06
N TYR A 126 -7.86 -2.26 -10.98
CA TYR A 126 -7.24 -3.59 -11.04
C TYR A 126 -8.20 -4.73 -11.40
N TYR A 127 -9.52 -4.45 -11.47
CA TYR A 127 -10.56 -5.48 -11.58
C TYR A 127 -11.18 -5.60 -12.96
N ASP A 128 -10.68 -4.90 -13.97
CA ASP A 128 -11.22 -5.04 -15.32
C ASP A 128 -10.67 -6.24 -16.07
N LEU A 129 -11.63 -6.97 -16.64
CA LEU A 129 -11.49 -8.33 -17.14
C LEU A 129 -10.60 -8.44 -18.36
N GLU A 130 -10.49 -7.39 -19.16
CA GLU A 130 -9.83 -7.43 -20.46
C GLU A 130 -8.44 -6.80 -20.41
N ASP A 131 -8.25 -5.76 -19.60
CA ASP A 131 -7.08 -4.88 -19.71
C ASP A 131 -6.31 -4.71 -18.36
N PRO A 132 -6.10 -5.71 -17.48
CA PRO A 132 -5.55 -5.44 -16.14
C PRO A 132 -4.14 -4.80 -16.18
N GLU A 133 -3.30 -5.18 -17.15
CA GLU A 133 -1.91 -4.75 -17.26
C GLU A 133 -1.78 -3.23 -17.33
N LYS A 134 -2.61 -2.56 -18.15
CA LYS A 134 -2.55 -1.10 -18.30
C LYS A 134 -2.86 -0.36 -17.00
N ARG A 135 -3.70 -0.91 -16.12
CA ARG A 135 -4.06 -0.27 -14.84
C ARG A 135 -2.98 -0.46 -13.79
N TYR A 136 -2.41 -1.66 -13.74
CA TYR A 136 -1.23 -1.92 -12.93
C TYR A 136 -0.06 -1.03 -13.34
N LEU A 137 0.29 -1.00 -14.63
CA LEU A 137 1.35 -0.15 -15.17
C LEU A 137 1.08 1.32 -14.88
N TRP A 138 -0.12 1.82 -15.18
CA TRP A 138 -0.48 3.21 -14.95
C TRP A 138 -0.28 3.63 -13.49
N ARG A 139 -0.91 2.93 -12.53
CA ARG A 139 -0.76 3.28 -11.11
C ARG A 139 0.70 3.18 -10.67
N TRP A 140 1.36 2.07 -11.02
CA TRP A 140 2.71 1.80 -10.56
C TRP A 140 3.70 2.86 -11.06
N ILE A 141 3.60 3.27 -12.33
CA ILE A 141 4.45 4.33 -12.90
C ILE A 141 4.17 5.66 -12.22
N CYS A 142 2.89 6.04 -12.05
CA CYS A 142 2.50 7.29 -11.40
C CYS A 142 3.10 7.39 -9.99
N PHE A 143 3.02 6.32 -9.19
CA PHE A 143 3.51 6.32 -7.80
C PHE A 143 4.98 5.91 -7.62
N GLN A 144 5.63 5.32 -8.63
CA GLN A 144 7.09 5.28 -8.68
C GLN A 144 7.65 6.68 -8.99
N ALA A 145 6.92 7.45 -9.80
CA ALA A 145 7.25 8.81 -10.19
C ALA A 145 8.70 8.95 -10.70
N PRO A 146 9.09 8.21 -11.75
CA PRO A 146 10.43 8.35 -12.31
C PRO A 146 10.66 9.79 -12.81
N ASP A 147 11.92 10.21 -12.86
CA ASP A 147 12.33 11.50 -13.41
C ASP A 147 12.29 11.49 -14.94
N LEU A 148 12.43 10.30 -15.54
CA LEU A 148 12.27 10.04 -16.97
C LEU A 148 11.76 8.62 -17.19
N ILE A 149 10.80 8.44 -18.09
CA ILE A 149 10.44 7.13 -18.64
C ILE A 149 10.97 7.00 -20.08
N ILE A 150 11.53 5.83 -20.41
CA ILE A 150 12.03 5.49 -21.74
C ILE A 150 11.28 4.25 -22.23
N GLU A 151 10.42 4.41 -23.22
CA GLU A 151 9.77 3.29 -23.92
C GLU A 151 10.65 2.85 -25.10
N LEU A 152 10.92 1.55 -25.20
CA LEU A 152 11.65 0.95 -26.31
C LEU A 152 10.72 0.16 -27.23
N GLN A 153 10.85 0.39 -28.53
CA GLN A 153 10.14 -0.33 -29.57
C GLN A 153 11.12 -0.74 -30.68
N SER A 154 11.05 -2.00 -31.11
CA SER A 154 11.80 -2.47 -32.26
C SER A 154 11.13 -1.95 -33.54
N GLY A 155 11.93 -1.46 -34.48
CA GLY A 155 11.43 -1.06 -35.79
C GLY A 155 12.53 -0.79 -36.81
N ASP A 156 12.16 -0.79 -38.09
CA ASP A 156 13.09 -0.67 -39.22
C ASP A 156 13.65 0.75 -39.41
N SER A 157 13.12 1.73 -38.67
CA SER A 157 13.52 3.13 -38.78
C SER A 157 13.80 3.75 -37.41
N LEU A 158 14.90 4.50 -37.34
CA LEU A 158 15.25 5.26 -36.15
C LEU A 158 14.28 6.43 -35.97
N ASN A 159 13.57 6.44 -34.85
CA ASN A 159 12.71 7.53 -34.46
C ASN A 159 12.82 7.79 -32.96
N TRP A 160 12.96 9.07 -32.59
CA TRP A 160 12.81 9.53 -31.23
C TRP A 160 11.51 10.31 -31.12
N GLU A 161 10.70 9.95 -30.14
CA GLU A 161 9.50 10.73 -29.79
C GLU A 161 9.56 11.20 -28.34
N PHE A 162 8.93 12.33 -28.04
CA PHE A 162 8.88 12.90 -26.70
C PHE A 162 7.46 13.37 -26.34
N ASN A 163 7.09 13.22 -25.07
CA ASN A 163 5.85 13.81 -24.56
C ASN A 163 6.06 15.29 -24.16
N GLN A 164 4.97 16.01 -23.88
CA GLN A 164 5.03 17.43 -23.53
C GLN A 164 6.00 17.74 -22.37
N ALA A 165 6.05 16.87 -21.35
CA ALA A 165 6.93 17.03 -20.19
C ALA A 165 8.43 16.82 -20.51
N ALA A 166 8.77 16.17 -21.63
CA ALA A 166 10.15 15.93 -22.08
C ALA A 166 10.62 16.90 -23.19
N GLN A 167 9.89 18.01 -23.43
CA GLN A 167 10.21 18.96 -24.51
C GLN A 167 11.64 19.50 -24.46
N SER A 168 12.22 19.68 -23.26
CA SER A 168 13.60 20.15 -23.09
C SER A 168 14.66 19.19 -23.64
N LEU A 169 14.34 17.90 -23.79
CA LEU A 169 15.24 16.86 -24.30
C LEU A 169 15.16 16.73 -25.82
N ALA A 170 14.10 17.25 -26.44
CA ALA A 170 13.82 17.07 -27.86
C ALA A 170 14.95 17.53 -28.79
N PRO A 171 15.58 18.72 -28.62
CA PRO A 171 16.61 19.20 -29.53
C PRO A 171 17.85 18.30 -29.59
N GLY A 172 18.27 17.75 -28.44
CA GLY A 172 19.48 16.91 -28.36
C GLY A 172 19.31 15.53 -29.00
N LEU A 173 18.08 15.04 -29.08
CA LEU A 173 17.77 13.73 -29.68
C LEU A 173 17.27 13.84 -31.13
N GLY A 174 16.90 15.03 -31.59
CA GLY A 174 16.21 15.21 -32.87
C GLY A 174 14.81 14.60 -32.87
N GLY A 175 14.18 14.55 -31.70
CA GLY A 175 12.91 13.88 -31.50
C GLY A 175 11.72 14.69 -32.02
N LYS A 176 10.60 14.02 -32.25
CA LYS A 176 9.31 14.62 -32.60
C LYS A 176 8.34 14.51 -31.43
N SER A 177 7.43 15.47 -31.29
CA SER A 177 6.39 15.35 -30.26
C SER A 177 5.53 14.12 -30.57
N ILE A 178 5.23 13.31 -29.56
CA ILE A 178 4.23 12.26 -29.67
C ILE A 178 2.91 12.93 -30.09
N SER A 179 2.38 12.50 -31.23
CA SER A 179 1.12 13.00 -31.78
C SER A 179 -0.01 12.00 -31.49
N GLY A 180 -1.20 12.50 -31.14
CA GLY A 180 -2.36 11.65 -30.79
C GLY A 180 -2.48 11.39 -29.29
N GLY A 181 -3.55 11.91 -28.68
CA GLY A 181 -3.73 11.98 -27.22
C GLY A 181 -4.11 10.68 -26.52
N GLN A 182 -3.66 9.51 -26.97
CA GLN A 182 -4.18 8.22 -26.49
C GLN A 182 -3.11 7.13 -26.27
N GLY A 183 -1.91 7.46 -25.82
CA GLY A 183 -0.88 6.48 -25.44
C GLY A 183 -0.27 6.77 -24.08
N LEU A 184 0.34 5.76 -23.45
CA LEU A 184 0.90 5.84 -22.08
C LEU A 184 1.78 7.09 -21.87
N LEU A 185 2.77 7.29 -22.74
CA LEU A 185 3.69 8.42 -22.62
C LEU A 185 2.99 9.79 -22.80
N ALA A 186 2.00 9.87 -23.70
CA ALA A 186 1.25 11.11 -23.92
C ALA A 186 0.42 11.48 -22.66
N ALA A 187 -0.26 10.48 -22.08
CA ALA A 187 -1.05 10.64 -20.87
C ALA A 187 -0.18 11.02 -19.66
N LEU A 188 1.01 10.41 -19.50
CA LEU A 188 1.95 10.77 -18.44
C LEU A 188 2.53 12.18 -18.60
N GLY A 189 2.60 12.69 -19.82
CA GLY A 189 3.22 13.99 -20.14
C GLY A 189 2.33 15.21 -19.93
N SER A 190 1.06 15.03 -19.57
CA SER A 190 0.07 16.10 -19.49
C SER A 190 -0.88 15.94 -18.30
N GLY A 191 -1.53 17.03 -17.89
CA GLY A 191 -2.52 17.03 -16.80
C GLY A 191 -1.95 16.63 -15.43
N HIS A 192 -2.70 15.81 -14.69
CA HIS A 192 -2.35 15.32 -13.36
C HIS A 192 -2.53 13.79 -13.31
N PRO A 193 -1.60 13.00 -13.88
CA PRO A 193 -1.62 11.54 -13.81
C PRO A 193 -1.81 11.07 -12.36
N ASP A 194 -2.91 10.38 -12.08
CA ASP A 194 -3.33 9.96 -10.74
C ASP A 194 -3.32 11.07 -9.66
N GLY A 195 -3.63 12.30 -10.06
CA GLY A 195 -3.65 13.45 -9.16
C GLY A 195 -2.26 13.87 -8.67
N LEU A 196 -1.20 13.43 -9.34
CA LEU A 196 0.18 13.82 -9.03
C LEU A 196 0.65 14.94 -9.97
N GLY A 197 1.51 14.61 -10.92
CA GLY A 197 2.07 15.55 -11.87
C GLY A 197 2.67 14.79 -13.04
N THR A 198 3.11 15.53 -14.05
CA THR A 198 3.63 14.92 -15.27
C THR A 198 4.97 14.22 -15.07
N VAL A 199 5.19 13.20 -15.90
CA VAL A 199 6.45 12.45 -16.01
C VAL A 199 7.02 12.66 -17.42
N PRO A 200 8.25 13.20 -17.55
CA PRO A 200 8.95 13.28 -18.83
C PRO A 200 9.10 11.89 -19.44
N GLY A 201 8.72 11.75 -20.71
CA GLY A 201 8.73 10.47 -21.42
C GLY A 201 9.33 10.56 -22.81
N LEU A 202 10.16 9.57 -23.14
CA LEU A 202 10.76 9.39 -24.46
C LEU A 202 10.40 8.02 -25.01
N ARG A 203 10.17 7.94 -26.32
CA ARG A 203 10.11 6.67 -27.05
C ARG A 203 11.27 6.58 -28.03
N LEU A 204 11.98 5.46 -28.00
CA LEU A 204 12.96 5.10 -29.01
C LEU A 204 12.42 3.93 -29.84
N THR A 205 12.17 4.20 -31.11
CA THR A 205 11.99 3.16 -32.12
C THR A 205 13.29 2.99 -32.89
N ALA A 206 13.89 1.80 -32.89
CA ALA A 206 15.16 1.55 -33.57
C ALA A 206 15.37 0.05 -33.86
N THR A 207 16.36 -0.25 -34.70
CA THR A 207 16.87 -1.63 -34.82
C THR A 207 17.81 -1.95 -33.65
N ASP A 208 18.01 -3.25 -33.38
CA ASP A 208 18.94 -3.69 -32.34
C ASP A 208 20.38 -3.19 -32.57
N GLU A 209 20.82 -3.12 -33.83
CA GLU A 209 22.13 -2.58 -34.21
C GLU A 209 22.29 -1.08 -33.89
N GLN A 210 21.18 -0.32 -33.91
CA GLN A 210 21.19 1.11 -33.64
C GLN A 210 21.11 1.42 -32.14
N LEU A 211 20.55 0.50 -31.34
CA LEU A 211 20.28 0.68 -29.92
C LEU A 211 21.51 1.13 -29.11
N PRO A 212 22.70 0.47 -29.20
CA PRO A 212 23.88 0.88 -28.42
C PRO A 212 24.29 2.33 -28.66
N ARG A 213 24.26 2.77 -29.93
CA ARG A 213 24.64 4.14 -30.30
C ARG A 213 23.65 5.16 -29.74
N GLU A 214 22.36 4.88 -29.85
CA GLU A 214 21.31 5.82 -29.44
C GLU A 214 21.17 5.92 -27.92
N LEU A 215 21.27 4.79 -27.19
CA LEU A 215 21.33 4.82 -25.73
C LEU A 215 22.60 5.50 -25.24
N GLY A 216 23.74 5.25 -25.89
CA GLY A 216 24.99 5.96 -25.60
C GLY A 216 24.85 7.48 -25.78
N ARG A 217 24.17 7.92 -26.85
CA ARG A 217 23.86 9.34 -27.09
C ARG A 217 22.98 9.92 -25.99
N LEU A 218 21.88 9.24 -25.64
CA LEU A 218 20.99 9.67 -24.56
C LEU A 218 21.75 9.78 -23.23
N PHE A 219 22.43 8.71 -22.79
CA PHE A 219 23.11 8.72 -21.49
C PHE A 219 24.27 9.72 -21.44
N SER A 220 24.99 9.94 -22.55
CA SER A 220 25.99 11.01 -22.62
C SER A 220 25.35 12.38 -22.46
N MET A 221 24.21 12.62 -23.10
CA MET A 221 23.45 13.87 -22.96
C MET A 221 22.99 14.08 -21.51
N LEU A 222 22.42 13.04 -20.87
CA LEU A 222 21.99 13.08 -19.47
C LEU A 222 23.14 13.31 -18.47
N ARG A 223 24.37 12.97 -18.84
CA ARG A 223 25.55 13.22 -18.01
C ARG A 223 26.08 14.65 -18.09
N GLN A 224 26.00 15.26 -19.27
CA GLN A 224 26.63 16.55 -19.56
C GLN A 224 25.76 17.75 -19.18
N LEU A 225 24.48 17.50 -18.94
CA LEU A 225 23.47 18.51 -18.79
C LEU A 225 22.74 18.30 -17.45
N ASP A 226 22.72 19.32 -16.58
CA ASP A 226 21.80 19.40 -15.44
C ASP A 226 20.35 19.68 -15.92
N MET A 227 19.95 19.06 -17.03
CA MET A 227 18.69 19.33 -17.75
C MET A 227 17.50 18.54 -17.18
N LEU A 228 17.75 17.47 -16.43
CA LEU A 228 16.73 16.63 -15.82
C LEU A 228 16.74 16.80 -14.30
N GLY A 229 15.83 17.65 -13.84
CA GLY A 229 15.44 17.69 -12.42
C GLY A 229 14.44 16.59 -12.08
N LYS A 230 13.98 16.61 -10.82
CA LYS A 230 12.90 15.73 -10.36
C LYS A 230 11.64 15.93 -11.23
N SER A 231 10.97 14.85 -11.66
CA SER A 231 9.70 14.99 -12.40
C SER A 231 8.64 15.71 -11.56
N LYS A 232 7.59 16.25 -12.21
CA LYS A 232 6.48 16.87 -11.47
C LYS A 232 5.77 15.86 -10.58
N ALA A 233 5.60 14.62 -11.03
CA ALA A 233 5.13 13.52 -10.18
C ALA A 233 6.00 13.35 -8.91
N ARG A 234 7.33 13.30 -9.06
CA ARG A 234 8.26 13.16 -7.91
C ARG A 234 8.15 14.36 -6.98
N GLN A 235 8.14 15.58 -7.52
CA GLN A 235 7.98 16.81 -6.73
C GLN A 235 6.68 16.78 -5.91
N THR A 236 5.57 16.31 -6.47
CA THR A 236 4.30 16.18 -5.75
C THR A 236 4.40 15.14 -4.63
N LEU A 237 5.01 13.97 -4.87
CA LEU A 237 5.22 12.96 -3.83
C LEU A 237 6.15 13.47 -2.72
N ASP A 238 7.23 14.16 -3.08
CA ASP A 238 8.16 14.80 -2.17
C ASP A 238 7.44 15.82 -1.26
N ALA A 239 6.56 16.64 -1.83
CA ALA A 239 5.74 17.58 -1.08
C ALA A 239 4.78 16.85 -0.12
N ARG A 240 4.06 15.84 -0.60
CA ARG A 240 3.09 15.08 0.20
C ARG A 240 3.72 14.39 1.40
N ARG A 241 4.87 13.73 1.23
CA ARG A 241 5.55 13.03 2.34
C ARG A 241 6.36 13.96 3.24
N GLY A 242 6.70 15.15 2.76
CA GLY A 242 7.42 16.17 3.52
C GLY A 242 6.55 16.89 4.57
N ARG A 243 5.22 16.78 4.46
CA ARG A 243 4.29 17.34 5.45
C ARG A 243 4.52 16.74 6.84
N PRO A 244 4.45 17.53 7.92
CA PRO A 244 4.44 17.02 9.28
C PRO A 244 3.34 15.97 9.49
N LYS A 245 3.61 14.97 10.35
CA LYS A 245 2.63 13.93 10.69
C LYS A 245 1.33 14.51 11.24
N THR A 246 1.45 15.57 12.05
CA THR A 246 0.31 16.31 12.60
C THR A 246 -0.48 17.05 11.53
N GLU A 247 0.14 17.53 10.46
CA GLU A 247 -0.58 18.16 9.33
C GLU A 247 -1.40 17.12 8.57
N ILE A 248 -0.81 15.96 8.26
CA ILE A 248 -1.53 14.85 7.63
C ILE A 248 -2.68 14.36 8.54
N ALA A 249 -2.42 14.23 9.84
CA ALA A 249 -3.46 13.87 10.81
C ALA A 249 -4.61 14.90 10.85
N LYS A 250 -4.30 16.21 10.77
CA LYS A 250 -5.33 17.27 10.70
C LYS A 250 -6.17 17.16 9.44
N ALA A 251 -5.55 16.98 8.27
CA ALA A 251 -6.28 16.78 7.01
C ALA A 251 -7.22 15.57 7.07
N LEU A 252 -6.75 14.43 7.60
CA LEU A 252 -7.57 13.24 7.80
C LEU A 252 -8.69 13.48 8.84
N ALA A 253 -8.40 14.15 9.95
CA ALA A 253 -9.37 14.47 10.99
C ALA A 253 -10.45 15.47 10.55
N THR A 254 -10.18 16.29 9.54
CA THR A 254 -11.16 17.16 8.86
C THR A 254 -12.05 16.37 7.90
N ALA A 255 -11.52 15.31 7.28
CA ALA A 255 -12.23 14.53 6.27
C ALA A 255 -13.12 13.42 6.88
N TYR A 256 -12.70 12.81 8.00
CA TYR A 256 -13.29 11.57 8.52
C TYR A 256 -13.81 11.70 9.95
N GLY A 257 -14.79 10.88 10.33
CA GLY A 257 -15.34 10.83 11.70
C GLY A 257 -16.37 11.92 11.99
N HIS A 258 -17.10 12.35 10.96
CA HIS A 258 -18.17 13.34 11.03
C HIS A 258 -19.58 12.74 10.89
N THR A 259 -19.68 11.41 10.86
CA THR A 259 -20.92 10.63 10.89
C THR A 259 -20.72 9.40 11.76
N PHE A 260 -21.81 8.90 12.34
CA PHE A 260 -21.84 7.62 13.05
C PHE A 260 -22.80 6.61 12.38
N ASP A 261 -23.22 6.90 11.14
CA ASP A 261 -24.00 5.99 10.30
C ASP A 261 -23.14 5.51 9.10
N PRO A 262 -23.03 4.19 8.86
CA PRO A 262 -23.54 3.10 9.70
C PRO A 262 -22.78 2.94 11.03
N VAL A 263 -23.43 2.33 12.03
CA VAL A 263 -22.84 2.04 13.35
C VAL A 263 -21.88 0.85 13.26
N VAL A 264 -20.66 1.12 12.77
CA VAL A 264 -19.57 0.14 12.67
C VAL A 264 -18.21 0.79 12.94
N TYR A 265 -17.17 -0.03 13.10
CA TYR A 265 -15.80 0.44 13.38
C TYR A 265 -15.28 1.47 12.36
N THR A 266 -15.76 1.46 11.11
CA THR A 266 -15.30 2.43 10.09
C THR A 266 -15.65 3.86 10.44
N GLN A 267 -16.73 4.09 11.19
CA GLN A 267 -17.09 5.40 11.74
C GLN A 267 -16.46 5.60 13.12
N GLY A 268 -16.39 4.54 13.94
CA GLY A 268 -15.83 4.61 15.29
C GLY A 268 -14.34 4.96 15.35
N VAL A 269 -13.53 4.34 14.50
CA VAL A 269 -12.08 4.55 14.43
C VAL A 269 -11.70 6.01 14.13
N PRO A 270 -12.22 6.68 13.09
CA PRO A 270 -11.89 8.09 12.85
C PRO A 270 -12.44 9.02 13.93
N ILE A 271 -13.59 8.76 14.56
CA ILE A 271 -14.06 9.53 15.74
C ILE A 271 -13.03 9.45 16.86
N SER A 272 -12.57 8.23 17.18
CA SER A 272 -11.47 8.00 18.12
C SER A 272 -10.20 8.76 17.70
N GLY A 273 -9.85 8.70 16.41
CA GLY A 273 -8.70 9.41 15.86
C GLY A 273 -8.74 10.92 16.08
N ARG A 274 -9.91 11.57 15.90
CA ARG A 274 -10.10 13.00 16.16
C ARG A 274 -9.84 13.35 17.63
N LEU A 275 -10.34 12.54 18.56
CA LEU A 275 -10.12 12.72 20.00
C LEU A 275 -8.65 12.52 20.37
N ARG A 276 -8.00 11.47 19.85
CA ARG A 276 -6.56 11.23 20.09
C ARG A 276 -5.67 12.33 19.51
N LEU A 277 -6.03 12.90 18.35
CA LEU A 277 -5.31 14.02 17.78
C LEU A 277 -5.43 15.27 18.67
N HIS A 278 -6.61 15.55 19.22
CA HIS A 278 -6.76 16.65 20.17
C HIS A 278 -5.96 16.43 21.46
N GLN A 279 -5.88 15.18 21.97
CA GLN A 279 -4.99 14.86 23.10
C GLN A 279 -3.50 15.15 22.79
N LEU A 280 -3.07 14.96 21.54
CA LEU A 280 -1.72 15.29 21.09
C LEU A 280 -1.51 16.80 20.91
N GLU A 281 -2.56 17.52 20.51
CA GLU A 281 -2.53 18.96 20.20
C GLU A 281 -3.61 19.71 20.99
N PRO A 282 -3.53 19.83 22.33
CA PRO A 282 -4.62 20.38 23.15
C PRO A 282 -4.97 21.84 22.84
N SER A 283 -4.08 22.56 22.14
CA SER A 283 -4.32 23.93 21.67
C SER A 283 -5.17 24.01 20.39
N SER A 284 -5.47 22.88 19.73
CA SER A 284 -6.40 22.85 18.60
C SER A 284 -7.85 22.94 19.06
N ASP A 285 -8.76 23.16 18.12
CA ASP A 285 -10.19 23.04 18.38
C ASP A 285 -10.51 21.67 18.99
N ASN A 286 -11.30 21.68 20.07
CA ASN A 286 -11.70 20.47 20.78
C ASN A 286 -12.90 19.83 20.05
N PRO A 287 -12.78 18.61 19.49
CA PRO A 287 -13.86 17.97 18.76
C PRO A 287 -14.91 17.32 19.69
N ALA A 288 -14.66 17.22 20.99
CA ALA A 288 -15.51 16.47 21.93
C ALA A 288 -16.96 16.98 22.00
N PRO A 289 -17.26 18.29 22.06
CA PRO A 289 -18.65 18.77 22.10
C PRO A 289 -19.46 18.40 20.86
N ASP A 290 -18.86 18.50 19.68
CA ASP A 290 -19.50 18.15 18.41
C ASP A 290 -19.73 16.64 18.32
N ILE A 291 -18.73 15.85 18.74
CA ILE A 291 -18.81 14.38 18.79
C ILE A 291 -19.90 13.94 19.79
N ALA A 292 -19.95 14.53 20.97
CA ALA A 292 -20.98 14.25 21.98
C ALA A 292 -22.38 14.56 21.44
N THR A 293 -22.55 15.70 20.77
CA THR A 293 -23.82 16.08 20.13
C THR A 293 -24.24 15.08 19.06
N MET A 294 -23.30 14.67 18.19
CA MET A 294 -23.54 13.68 17.14
C MET A 294 -23.96 12.32 17.69
N LEU A 295 -23.38 11.92 18.82
CA LEU A 295 -23.56 10.60 19.43
C LEU A 295 -24.66 10.56 20.49
N GLU A 296 -25.27 11.68 20.86
CA GLU A 296 -26.21 11.77 21.98
C GLU A 296 -27.34 10.75 21.87
N GLY A 297 -27.97 10.64 20.69
CA GLY A 297 -29.06 9.68 20.46
C GLY A 297 -28.62 8.23 20.64
N PHE A 298 -27.42 7.87 20.18
CA PHE A 298 -26.85 6.54 20.36
C PHE A 298 -26.46 6.29 21.83
N ALA A 299 -25.83 7.28 22.48
CA ALA A 299 -25.40 7.20 23.87
C ALA A 299 -26.59 7.06 24.83
N MET A 300 -27.72 7.72 24.54
CA MET A 300 -28.96 7.56 25.29
C MET A 300 -29.61 6.19 25.07
N ALA A 301 -29.55 5.65 23.84
CA ALA A 301 -30.14 4.36 23.51
C ALA A 301 -29.32 3.16 24.03
N GLY A 302 -27.99 3.32 24.15
CA GLY A 302 -27.07 2.25 24.50
C GLY A 302 -26.70 1.36 23.31
N VAL A 303 -25.85 0.37 23.54
CA VAL A 303 -25.36 -0.54 22.50
C VAL A 303 -26.43 -1.62 22.19
N PRO A 304 -26.93 -1.70 20.93
CA PRO A 304 -27.92 -2.71 20.53
C PRO A 304 -27.44 -4.15 20.80
N GLU A 305 -28.38 -5.07 21.08
CA GLU A 305 -28.06 -6.44 21.50
C GLU A 305 -27.43 -7.29 20.39
N ASP A 306 -27.91 -7.18 19.15
CA ASP A 306 -27.57 -8.10 18.06
C ASP A 306 -26.50 -7.56 17.09
N LEU A 307 -25.57 -6.73 17.58
CA LEU A 307 -24.48 -6.24 16.73
C LEU A 307 -23.44 -7.32 16.44
N ALA A 308 -23.01 -7.38 15.19
CA ALA A 308 -21.81 -8.10 14.79
C ALA A 308 -20.55 -7.48 15.45
N PRO A 309 -19.41 -8.18 15.52
CA PRO A 309 -18.18 -7.63 16.10
C PRO A 309 -17.77 -6.26 15.52
N SER A 310 -17.96 -6.05 14.22
CA SER A 310 -17.72 -4.77 13.56
C SER A 310 -18.60 -3.63 14.09
N GLY A 311 -19.84 -3.91 14.47
CA GLY A 311 -20.76 -2.97 15.11
C GLY A 311 -20.40 -2.71 16.56
N LEU A 312 -20.01 -3.75 17.30
CA LEU A 312 -19.53 -3.60 18.68
C LEU A 312 -18.27 -2.74 18.76
N ALA A 313 -17.37 -2.87 17.79
CA ALA A 313 -16.17 -2.05 17.68
C ALA A 313 -16.43 -0.59 17.26
N SER A 314 -17.68 -0.21 16.95
CA SER A 314 -18.03 1.18 16.63
C SER A 314 -17.81 2.14 17.80
N VAL A 315 -17.88 1.66 19.05
CA VAL A 315 -17.74 2.48 20.27
C VAL A 315 -16.30 2.60 20.77
N VAL A 316 -15.30 2.29 19.93
CA VAL A 316 -13.86 2.37 20.29
C VAL A 316 -13.40 3.76 20.76
N TRP A 317 -14.20 4.80 20.50
CA TRP A 317 -14.01 6.18 20.95
C TRP A 317 -14.48 6.44 22.39
N GLY A 318 -15.19 5.50 23.02
CA GLY A 318 -15.96 5.73 24.25
C GLY A 318 -15.12 6.24 25.43
N ASP A 319 -13.94 5.66 25.66
CA ASP A 319 -13.05 6.04 26.76
C ASP A 319 -12.34 7.36 26.51
N GLU A 320 -11.98 7.63 25.27
CA GLU A 320 -11.41 8.91 24.85
C GLU A 320 -12.42 10.05 24.99
N LEU A 321 -13.70 9.79 24.67
CA LEU A 321 -14.77 10.77 24.86
C LEU A 321 -15.09 10.96 26.33
N ALA A 322 -15.18 9.88 27.12
CA ALA A 322 -15.35 9.95 28.57
C ALA A 322 -14.25 10.79 29.24
N TYR A 323 -12.99 10.59 28.83
CA TYR A 323 -11.87 11.39 29.31
C TYR A 323 -12.02 12.86 28.93
N SER A 324 -12.44 13.15 27.70
CA SER A 324 -12.53 14.52 27.18
C SER A 324 -13.70 15.33 27.76
N THR A 325 -14.83 14.68 28.08
CA THR A 325 -16.02 15.34 28.63
C THR A 325 -16.16 15.21 30.14
N GLY A 326 -15.49 14.24 30.77
CA GLY A 326 -15.68 13.86 32.17
C GLY A 326 -16.94 13.00 32.41
N GLU A 327 -17.63 12.55 31.35
CA GLU A 327 -18.87 11.80 31.48
C GLU A 327 -18.66 10.28 31.40
N ALA A 328 -18.84 9.59 32.52
CA ALA A 328 -18.63 8.15 32.63
C ALA A 328 -19.55 7.30 31.73
N ARG A 329 -20.71 7.83 31.30
CA ARG A 329 -21.66 7.10 30.43
C ARG A 329 -21.03 6.62 29.12
N TYR A 330 -20.00 7.28 28.61
CA TYR A 330 -19.31 6.83 27.39
C TYR A 330 -18.41 5.61 27.63
N ASN A 331 -17.86 5.45 28.85
CA ASN A 331 -17.18 4.20 29.24
C ASN A 331 -18.18 3.03 29.33
N GLU A 332 -19.40 3.30 29.80
CA GLU A 332 -20.45 2.29 29.91
C GLU A 332 -20.82 1.69 28.54
N LEU A 333 -20.73 2.46 27.45
CA LEU A 333 -20.94 1.93 26.09
C LEU A 333 -19.89 0.88 25.69
N ILE A 334 -18.61 1.09 26.04
CA ILE A 334 -17.56 0.09 25.82
C ILE A 334 -17.85 -1.17 26.63
N VAL A 335 -18.26 -1.02 27.89
CA VAL A 335 -18.60 -2.15 28.76
C VAL A 335 -19.82 -2.90 28.20
N GLN A 336 -20.88 -2.21 27.78
CA GLN A 336 -22.05 -2.82 27.14
C GLN A 336 -21.68 -3.60 25.88
N ALA A 337 -20.80 -3.04 25.02
CA ALA A 337 -20.31 -3.74 23.85
C ALA A 337 -19.48 -4.98 24.23
N ALA A 338 -18.64 -4.88 25.26
CA ALA A 338 -17.82 -5.99 25.77
C ALA A 338 -18.66 -7.12 26.37
N GLU A 339 -19.79 -6.81 27.03
CA GLU A 339 -20.72 -7.83 27.54
C GLU A 339 -21.36 -8.69 26.44
N ARG A 340 -21.38 -8.22 25.18
CA ARG A 340 -21.86 -9.03 24.06
C ARG A 340 -20.87 -10.13 23.66
N PHE A 341 -19.63 -10.04 24.12
CA PHE A 341 -18.62 -11.06 23.88
C PHE A 341 -18.71 -12.17 24.93
N GLU A 342 -19.13 -13.35 24.51
CA GLU A 342 -19.35 -14.49 25.41
C GLU A 342 -18.45 -15.66 25.03
N SER A 343 -17.69 -16.18 26.00
CA SER A 343 -16.94 -17.42 25.81
C SER A 343 -17.89 -18.59 25.56
N ARG A 344 -17.54 -19.45 24.60
CA ARG A 344 -18.28 -20.68 24.28
C ARG A 344 -17.49 -21.96 24.62
N GLY A 345 -16.47 -21.81 25.47
CA GLY A 345 -15.50 -22.85 25.79
C GLY A 345 -14.21 -22.73 24.98
N GLN A 346 -13.15 -23.37 25.48
CA GLN A 346 -11.81 -23.29 24.88
C GLN A 346 -11.80 -23.79 23.44
N GLY A 347 -11.08 -23.09 22.56
CA GLY A 347 -10.94 -23.48 21.16
C GLY A 347 -12.08 -23.02 20.24
N VAL A 348 -13.15 -22.44 20.80
CA VAL A 348 -14.34 -21.97 20.08
C VAL A 348 -14.34 -20.45 20.05
N ALA A 349 -14.59 -19.85 18.89
CA ALA A 349 -14.69 -18.40 18.78
C ALA A 349 -15.80 -17.89 19.72
N PRO A 350 -15.56 -16.84 20.52
CA PRO A 350 -16.59 -16.28 21.39
C PRO A 350 -17.74 -15.72 20.54
N ARG A 351 -18.97 -15.70 21.05
CA ARG A 351 -20.04 -14.92 20.40
C ARG A 351 -19.67 -13.43 20.48
N PRO A 352 -19.97 -12.58 19.49
CA PRO A 352 -20.52 -12.88 18.16
C PRO A 352 -19.44 -13.07 17.08
N CYS A 353 -18.20 -13.42 17.45
CA CYS A 353 -17.12 -13.64 16.48
C CYS A 353 -17.44 -14.82 15.54
N ASP A 354 -16.92 -14.73 14.33
CA ASP A 354 -17.11 -15.73 13.30
C ASP A 354 -16.46 -17.06 13.72
N PRO A 355 -17.18 -18.19 13.62
CA PRO A 355 -16.67 -19.50 14.03
C PRO A 355 -15.48 -19.99 13.20
N ALA A 356 -15.25 -19.41 12.01
CA ALA A 356 -14.07 -19.66 11.20
C ALA A 356 -12.86 -18.81 11.62
N PHE A 357 -12.97 -17.98 12.68
CA PHE A 357 -11.92 -17.09 13.17
C PHE A 357 -11.46 -16.13 12.07
N ARG A 358 -12.30 -15.14 11.76
CA ARG A 358 -11.90 -14.07 10.84
C ARG A 358 -10.85 -13.17 11.49
N THR A 359 -9.86 -12.77 10.71
CA THR A 359 -8.82 -11.84 11.17
C THR A 359 -9.38 -10.49 11.64
N GLU A 360 -10.48 -10.03 11.03
CA GLU A 360 -11.19 -8.79 11.41
C GLU A 360 -11.59 -8.81 12.88
N ASP A 361 -12.13 -9.94 13.34
CA ASP A 361 -12.63 -10.10 14.70
C ASP A 361 -11.48 -10.00 15.73
N MET A 362 -10.22 -10.24 15.34
CA MET A 362 -9.07 -10.02 16.22
C MET A 362 -8.93 -8.54 16.60
N PHE A 363 -9.11 -7.63 15.63
CA PHE A 363 -9.13 -6.21 15.91
C PHE A 363 -10.40 -5.80 16.65
N MET A 364 -11.58 -6.26 16.20
CA MET A 364 -12.84 -5.85 16.81
C MET A 364 -12.92 -6.25 18.30
N SER A 365 -12.52 -7.48 18.61
CA SER A 365 -12.44 -7.95 20.01
C SER A 365 -11.33 -7.25 20.78
N GLY A 366 -10.13 -7.09 20.20
CA GLY A 366 -9.01 -6.40 20.84
C GLY A 366 -9.31 -4.95 21.20
N ALA A 367 -10.00 -4.23 20.33
CA ALA A 367 -10.35 -2.83 20.51
C ALA A 367 -11.40 -2.59 21.62
N ILE A 368 -12.21 -3.59 21.94
CA ILE A 368 -13.30 -3.49 22.93
C ILE A 368 -12.98 -4.18 24.25
N LEU A 369 -12.58 -5.47 24.20
CA LEU A 369 -12.36 -6.28 25.41
C LEU A 369 -11.21 -5.74 26.26
N GLY A 370 -10.12 -5.30 25.63
CA GLY A 370 -8.99 -4.71 26.35
C GLY A 370 -9.35 -3.40 27.07
N ARG A 371 -10.15 -2.54 26.42
CA ARG A 371 -10.65 -1.30 27.03
C ARG A 371 -11.61 -1.58 28.18
N ALA A 372 -12.53 -2.53 28.00
CA ALA A 372 -13.45 -2.92 29.07
C ALA A 372 -12.70 -3.46 30.29
N PHE A 373 -11.63 -4.25 30.10
CA PHE A 373 -10.74 -4.64 31.20
C PHE A 373 -10.09 -3.42 31.87
N ASN A 374 -9.54 -2.48 31.10
CA ASN A 374 -8.93 -1.27 31.65
C ASN A 374 -9.92 -0.41 32.46
N ILE A 375 -11.19 -0.35 32.03
CA ILE A 375 -12.26 0.41 32.70
C ILE A 375 -12.72 -0.28 33.99
N THR A 376 -12.83 -1.61 33.99
CA THR A 376 -13.54 -2.36 35.04
C THR A 376 -12.64 -3.17 35.98
N GLY A 377 -11.42 -3.48 35.55
CA GLY A 377 -10.54 -4.47 36.20
C GLY A 377 -11.00 -5.93 36.07
N ASN A 378 -12.06 -6.21 35.31
CA ASN A 378 -12.62 -7.57 35.23
C ASN A 378 -11.84 -8.45 34.24
N ALA A 379 -11.05 -9.39 34.77
CA ALA A 379 -10.18 -10.28 34.00
C ALA A 379 -10.92 -11.10 32.91
N LYS A 380 -12.23 -11.31 33.04
CA LYS A 380 -13.02 -12.07 32.05
C LYS A 380 -12.81 -11.58 30.61
N TYR A 381 -12.67 -10.26 30.41
CA TYR A 381 -12.56 -9.70 29.06
C TYR A 381 -11.21 -10.03 28.41
N ILE A 382 -10.12 -9.91 29.16
CA ILE A 382 -8.78 -10.25 28.66
C ILE A 382 -8.56 -11.76 28.54
N ASP A 383 -9.25 -12.57 29.37
CA ASP A 383 -9.24 -14.02 29.25
C ASP A 383 -9.93 -14.48 27.94
N ILE A 384 -11.10 -13.91 27.64
CA ILE A 384 -11.83 -14.16 26.38
C ILE A 384 -10.97 -13.76 25.17
N LEU A 385 -10.36 -12.57 25.22
CA LEU A 385 -9.52 -12.06 24.14
C LEU A 385 -8.29 -12.94 23.91
N ALA A 386 -7.58 -13.31 24.98
CA ALA A 386 -6.39 -14.14 24.90
C ALA A 386 -6.70 -15.54 24.36
N ASP A 387 -7.78 -16.18 24.83
CA ASP A 387 -8.21 -17.47 24.31
C ASP A 387 -8.56 -17.37 22.83
N PHE A 388 -9.36 -16.38 22.42
CA PHE A 388 -9.74 -16.20 21.01
C PHE A 388 -8.52 -16.08 20.08
N ILE A 389 -7.55 -15.22 20.43
CA ILE A 389 -6.33 -15.01 19.65
C ILE A 389 -5.52 -16.30 19.52
N LEU A 390 -5.32 -17.05 20.61
CA LEU A 390 -4.46 -18.23 20.62
C LEU A 390 -5.13 -19.49 20.07
N SER A 391 -6.45 -19.57 20.15
CA SER A 391 -7.27 -20.71 19.72
C SER A 391 -7.61 -20.70 18.24
N GLY A 392 -7.43 -19.57 17.53
CA GLY A 392 -7.77 -19.47 16.10
C GLY A 392 -6.99 -20.45 15.21
N LYS A 393 -5.69 -20.64 15.48
CA LYS A 393 -4.77 -21.51 14.71
C LYS A 393 -4.75 -21.20 13.20
N ILE A 394 -4.88 -19.93 12.85
CA ILE A 394 -4.88 -19.42 11.46
C ILE A 394 -3.56 -18.72 11.08
N GLN A 395 -2.66 -18.46 12.03
CA GLN A 395 -1.29 -18.02 11.75
C GLN A 395 -0.44 -19.21 11.27
N GLN A 396 0.25 -19.02 10.16
CA GLN A 396 1.15 -20.00 9.57
C GLN A 396 2.56 -19.89 10.16
N THR A 397 3.39 -20.91 9.92
CA THR A 397 4.76 -20.99 10.45
C THR A 397 5.67 -19.85 10.00
N HIS A 398 5.45 -19.36 8.78
CA HIS A 398 6.18 -18.22 8.25
C HIS A 398 5.75 -16.88 8.83
N GLY A 399 4.62 -16.80 9.57
CA GLY A 399 4.19 -15.66 10.36
C GLY A 399 2.89 -14.97 9.90
N LEU A 400 2.48 -15.15 8.64
CA LEU A 400 1.23 -14.56 8.13
C LEU A 400 -0.01 -15.34 8.58
N PHE A 401 -1.15 -14.68 8.55
CA PHE A 401 -2.46 -15.21 8.84
C PHE A 401 -3.21 -15.52 7.54
N TRP A 402 -3.87 -16.68 7.50
CA TRP A 402 -5.01 -16.87 6.61
C TRP A 402 -6.12 -15.89 7.00
N HIS A 403 -6.93 -15.48 6.04
CA HIS A 403 -8.10 -14.64 6.31
C HIS A 403 -9.04 -15.28 7.35
N CYS A 404 -9.30 -16.58 7.21
CA CYS A 404 -9.98 -17.39 8.21
C CYS A 404 -9.72 -18.89 7.95
N ARG A 405 -10.25 -19.77 8.81
CA ARG A 405 -10.09 -21.23 8.69
C ARG A 405 -10.60 -21.82 7.36
N SER A 406 -11.61 -21.20 6.74
CA SER A 406 -12.17 -21.65 5.46
C SER A 406 -11.58 -20.94 4.24
N ALA A 407 -10.68 -19.97 4.42
CA ALA A 407 -10.11 -19.17 3.34
C ALA A 407 -8.61 -18.91 3.57
N ALA A 408 -7.80 -19.82 3.04
CA ALA A 408 -6.34 -19.85 3.21
C ALA A 408 -5.60 -18.84 2.31
N TYR A 409 -6.06 -17.58 2.31
CA TYR A 409 -5.47 -16.48 1.54
C TYR A 409 -4.80 -15.46 2.45
N TYR A 410 -3.60 -15.00 2.09
CA TYR A 410 -2.85 -14.00 2.85
C TYR A 410 -3.24 -12.59 2.42
N TRP A 411 -4.51 -12.27 2.65
CA TRP A 411 -5.06 -10.96 2.35
C TRP A 411 -4.39 -9.89 3.21
N GLY A 412 -3.91 -8.82 2.57
CA GLY A 412 -3.14 -7.75 3.20
C GLY A 412 -3.90 -7.12 4.37
N ARG A 413 -5.14 -6.67 4.14
CA ARG A 413 -5.94 -6.06 5.21
C ARG A 413 -6.36 -7.07 6.28
N GLY A 414 -6.56 -8.35 5.93
CA GLY A 414 -6.78 -9.41 6.93
C GLY A 414 -5.58 -9.52 7.89
N ASN A 415 -4.37 -9.54 7.35
CA ASN A 415 -3.15 -9.52 8.17
C ASN A 415 -2.98 -8.19 8.92
N GLY A 416 -3.44 -7.06 8.36
CA GLY A 416 -3.55 -5.78 9.05
C GLY A 416 -4.46 -5.85 10.29
N PHE A 417 -5.62 -6.49 10.19
CA PHE A 417 -6.51 -6.67 11.35
C PHE A 417 -5.89 -7.58 12.41
N ALA A 418 -5.21 -8.65 12.00
CA ALA A 418 -4.45 -9.48 12.94
C ALA A 418 -3.35 -8.67 13.64
N ALA A 419 -2.62 -7.82 12.91
CA ALA A 419 -1.58 -6.95 13.46
C ALA A 419 -2.14 -5.96 14.50
N MET A 420 -3.23 -5.27 14.17
CA MET A 420 -3.89 -4.34 15.08
C MET A 420 -4.49 -5.05 16.29
N GLY A 421 -5.17 -6.18 16.09
CA GLY A 421 -5.77 -6.96 17.17
C GLY A 421 -4.72 -7.45 18.18
N LEU A 422 -3.57 -7.91 17.70
CA LEU A 422 -2.45 -8.29 18.55
C LEU A 422 -1.85 -7.10 19.30
N ALA A 423 -1.68 -5.95 18.64
CA ALA A 423 -1.16 -4.75 19.28
C ALA A 423 -2.12 -4.16 20.34
N GLU A 424 -3.42 -4.12 20.05
CA GLU A 424 -4.44 -3.73 21.02
C GLU A 424 -4.49 -4.72 22.18
N ALA A 425 -4.52 -6.04 21.93
CA ALA A 425 -4.51 -7.04 23.00
C ALA A 425 -3.29 -6.89 23.92
N LEU A 426 -2.09 -6.72 23.36
CA LEU A 426 -0.85 -6.54 24.14
C LEU A 426 -0.82 -5.24 24.94
N THR A 427 -1.56 -4.20 24.53
CA THR A 427 -1.68 -2.96 25.30
C THR A 427 -2.32 -3.22 26.66
N TYR A 428 -3.33 -4.10 26.72
CA TYR A 428 -4.17 -4.28 27.90
C TYR A 428 -3.86 -5.58 28.67
N LEU A 429 -3.20 -6.55 28.05
CA LEU A 429 -2.83 -7.80 28.73
C LEU A 429 -1.83 -7.55 29.88
N PRO A 430 -2.18 -7.94 31.12
CA PRO A 430 -1.27 -7.81 32.28
C PRO A 430 0.07 -8.51 32.05
N GLU A 431 1.16 -7.96 32.59
CA GLU A 431 2.51 -8.50 32.38
C GLU A 431 2.68 -9.94 32.83
N ASP A 432 1.97 -10.33 33.89
CA ASP A 432 1.95 -11.66 34.51
C ASP A 432 0.88 -12.60 33.92
N HIS A 433 0.09 -12.14 32.95
CA HIS A 433 -0.92 -12.96 32.31
C HIS A 433 -0.29 -14.14 31.56
N THR A 434 -0.75 -15.36 31.84
CA THR A 434 -0.16 -16.62 31.37
C THR A 434 -0.01 -16.71 29.84
N SER A 435 -0.99 -16.17 29.10
CA SER A 435 -0.98 -16.14 27.63
C SER A 435 -0.08 -15.07 27.00
N ARG A 436 0.42 -14.08 27.76
CA ARG A 436 1.07 -12.89 27.20
C ARG A 436 2.30 -13.22 26.37
N SER A 437 3.15 -14.13 26.85
CA SER A 437 4.36 -14.55 26.14
C SER A 437 4.05 -15.17 24.76
N ALA A 438 2.99 -15.97 24.67
CA ALA A 438 2.53 -16.58 23.43
C ALA A 438 1.97 -15.53 22.46
N VAL A 439 1.22 -14.54 22.96
CA VAL A 439 0.69 -13.43 22.14
C VAL A 439 1.83 -12.55 21.62
N ILE A 440 2.84 -12.23 22.45
CA ILE A 440 4.04 -11.50 22.01
C ILE A 440 4.77 -12.27 20.90
N ALA A 441 4.96 -13.58 21.06
CA ALA A 441 5.62 -14.39 20.04
C ALA A 441 4.83 -14.43 18.73
N MET A 442 3.50 -14.53 18.80
CA MET A 442 2.58 -14.46 17.65
C MET A 442 2.68 -13.12 16.93
N TYR A 443 2.65 -12.03 17.68
CA TYR A 443 2.81 -10.67 17.17
C TYR A 443 4.16 -10.45 16.48
N LYS A 444 5.28 -10.81 17.13
CA LYS A 444 6.63 -10.65 16.54
C LYS A 444 6.77 -11.39 15.21
N ARG A 445 6.31 -12.65 15.12
CA ARG A 445 6.34 -13.42 13.85
C ARG A 445 5.58 -12.74 12.72
N LEU A 446 4.42 -12.14 13.02
CA LEU A 446 3.65 -11.40 12.02
C LEU A 446 4.42 -10.14 11.59
N MET A 447 4.92 -9.36 12.54
CA MET A 447 5.65 -8.11 12.25
C MET A 447 6.91 -8.38 11.41
N ASP A 448 7.69 -9.41 11.74
CA ASP A 448 8.84 -9.86 10.96
C ASP A 448 8.45 -10.20 9.50
N SER A 449 7.29 -10.83 9.31
CA SER A 449 6.83 -11.27 7.99
C SER A 449 6.33 -10.12 7.14
N LEU A 450 5.56 -9.22 7.74
CA LEU A 450 5.09 -8.02 7.06
C LEU A 450 6.27 -7.11 6.67
N GLY A 451 7.26 -6.95 7.55
CA GLY A 451 8.49 -6.21 7.23
C GLY A 451 9.28 -6.81 6.06
N ARG A 452 9.38 -8.15 5.98
CA ARG A 452 10.03 -8.83 4.85
C ARG A 452 9.29 -8.69 3.51
N LEU A 453 7.97 -8.59 3.56
CA LEU A 453 7.11 -8.48 2.37
C LEU A 453 6.78 -7.03 1.98
N GLN A 454 7.26 -6.06 2.76
CA GLN A 454 7.08 -4.65 2.47
C GLN A 454 7.74 -4.30 1.13
N HIS A 455 6.95 -3.71 0.24
CA HIS A 455 7.44 -3.24 -1.05
C HIS A 455 8.43 -2.08 -0.86
N HIS A 456 9.33 -1.84 -1.82
CA HIS A 456 10.31 -0.74 -1.74
C HIS A 456 9.69 0.66 -1.65
N SER A 457 8.42 0.81 -2.02
CA SER A 457 7.65 2.05 -1.81
C SER A 457 7.12 2.21 -0.38
N GLY A 458 7.34 1.22 0.48
CA GLY A 458 6.82 1.11 1.85
C GLY A 458 5.44 0.51 2.02
N MET A 459 4.76 0.24 0.91
CA MET A 459 3.41 -0.31 0.93
C MET A 459 3.42 -1.84 1.05
N LEU A 460 2.32 -2.40 1.52
CA LEU A 460 2.03 -3.83 1.40
C LEU A 460 1.22 -4.12 0.13
N ASN A 461 1.40 -5.32 -0.41
CA ASN A 461 0.56 -5.85 -1.48
C ASN A 461 -0.84 -6.22 -0.95
N GLN A 462 -1.88 -6.06 -1.78
CA GLN A 462 -3.26 -6.49 -1.49
C GLN A 462 -3.33 -7.97 -1.11
N VAL A 463 -2.57 -8.81 -1.82
CA VAL A 463 -2.36 -10.21 -1.47
C VAL A 463 -0.87 -10.40 -1.23
N LEU A 464 -0.48 -10.70 0.00
CA LEU A 464 0.90 -10.56 0.49
C LEU A 464 1.88 -11.50 -0.20
N ASP A 465 1.43 -12.69 -0.59
CA ASP A 465 2.21 -13.72 -1.29
C ASP A 465 2.02 -13.70 -2.81
N VAL A 466 1.34 -12.68 -3.36
CA VAL A 466 1.25 -12.44 -4.81
C VAL A 466 1.95 -11.12 -5.13
N PRO A 467 3.27 -11.15 -5.41
CA PRO A 467 4.01 -9.97 -5.85
C PRO A 467 3.37 -9.36 -7.09
N GLY A 468 3.30 -8.02 -7.12
CA GLY A 468 2.68 -7.27 -8.19
C GLY A 468 1.18 -7.06 -8.02
N SER A 469 0.52 -7.72 -7.06
CA SER A 469 -0.83 -7.29 -6.67
C SER A 469 -0.78 -5.84 -6.16
N TYR A 470 -1.89 -5.11 -6.28
CA TYR A 470 -1.83 -3.67 -6.09
C TYR A 470 -1.43 -3.31 -4.64
N LEU A 471 -0.73 -2.20 -4.50
CA LEU A 471 -0.20 -1.74 -3.22
C LEU A 471 -1.34 -1.16 -2.37
N GLU A 472 -1.74 -1.85 -1.31
CA GLU A 472 -2.96 -1.52 -0.57
C GLU A 472 -2.70 -0.60 0.62
N PHE A 473 -3.46 0.50 0.64
CA PHE A 473 -3.27 1.59 1.58
C PHE A 473 -3.64 1.24 3.02
N THR A 474 -4.80 0.61 3.23
CA THR A 474 -5.32 0.33 4.56
C THR A 474 -4.41 -0.63 5.31
N ALA A 475 -4.04 -1.76 4.70
CA ALA A 475 -3.14 -2.77 5.25
C ALA A 475 -1.80 -2.17 5.67
N THR A 476 -1.27 -1.26 4.85
CA THR A 476 -0.02 -0.55 5.16
C THR A 476 -0.20 0.35 6.40
N CYS A 477 -1.29 1.11 6.50
CA CYS A 477 -1.59 1.90 7.68
C CYS A 477 -1.72 1.04 8.95
N MET A 478 -2.40 -0.11 8.84
CA MET A 478 -2.62 -1.03 9.96
C MET A 478 -1.32 -1.70 10.44
N MET A 479 -0.47 -2.12 9.50
CA MET A 479 0.88 -2.61 9.81
C MET A 479 1.70 -1.51 10.50
N GLY A 480 1.75 -0.32 9.91
CA GLY A 480 2.52 0.81 10.43
C GLY A 480 2.07 1.20 11.83
N TYR A 481 0.76 1.31 12.07
CA TYR A 481 0.18 1.58 13.39
C TYR A 481 0.59 0.51 14.40
N ALA A 482 0.40 -0.76 14.06
CA ALA A 482 0.69 -1.87 14.96
C ALA A 482 2.16 -1.92 15.34
N MET A 483 3.07 -1.69 14.40
CA MET A 483 4.51 -1.65 14.66
C MET A 483 4.94 -0.40 15.44
N ALA A 484 4.42 0.79 15.09
CA ALA A 484 4.72 2.04 15.79
C ALA A 484 4.34 1.94 17.27
N ARG A 485 3.13 1.43 17.54
CA ARG A 485 2.66 1.12 18.89
C ARG A 485 3.51 0.08 19.59
N GLY A 486 3.89 -0.98 18.87
CA GLY A 486 4.75 -2.03 19.39
C GLY A 486 6.12 -1.52 19.83
N ILE A 487 6.73 -0.60 19.07
CA ILE A 487 7.99 0.04 19.45
C ILE A 487 7.78 0.92 20.68
N ARG A 488 6.76 1.79 20.64
CA ARG A 488 6.46 2.75 21.71
C ARG A 488 6.17 2.07 23.06
N MET A 489 5.50 0.91 23.01
CA MET A 489 5.13 0.12 24.19
C MET A 489 6.17 -0.95 24.56
N GLY A 490 7.30 -1.04 23.83
CA GLY A 490 8.39 -1.97 24.13
C GLY A 490 8.14 -3.44 23.74
N PHE A 491 7.12 -3.72 22.92
CA PHE A 491 6.84 -5.06 22.39
C PHE A 491 7.78 -5.42 21.23
N LEU A 492 8.18 -4.41 20.45
CA LEU A 492 9.16 -4.51 19.37
C LEU A 492 10.44 -3.74 19.73
N SER A 493 11.56 -4.21 19.20
CA SER A 493 12.82 -3.47 19.25
C SER A 493 12.85 -2.33 18.24
N ASP A 494 13.72 -1.36 18.48
CA ASP A 494 14.02 -0.25 17.58
C ASP A 494 14.48 -0.65 16.16
N ALA A 495 14.91 -1.90 15.95
CA ALA A 495 15.23 -2.43 14.62
C ALA A 495 14.05 -2.33 13.62
N PHE A 496 12.81 -2.23 14.10
CA PHE A 496 11.64 -2.05 13.25
C PHE A 496 11.41 -0.61 12.80
N LYS A 497 12.12 0.39 13.35
CA LYS A 497 11.93 1.82 13.00
C LYS A 497 12.02 2.05 11.49
N THR A 498 13.01 1.45 10.82
CA THR A 498 13.17 1.57 9.36
C THR A 498 11.97 1.03 8.58
N VAL A 499 11.35 -0.06 9.04
CA VAL A 499 10.15 -0.64 8.40
C VAL A 499 8.96 0.29 8.57
N VAL A 500 8.80 0.85 9.78
CA VAL A 500 7.72 1.78 10.11
C VAL A 500 7.86 3.12 9.37
N ASP A 501 9.08 3.67 9.32
CA ASP A 501 9.36 4.92 8.61
C ASP A 501 9.12 4.77 7.10
N LEU A 502 9.50 3.61 6.54
CA LEU A 502 9.21 3.30 5.15
C LEU A 502 7.69 3.14 4.91
N ALA A 503 6.96 2.51 5.82
CA ALA A 503 5.50 2.43 5.75
C ALA A 503 4.85 3.82 5.80
N TRP A 504 5.35 4.70 6.68
CA TRP A 504 4.91 6.07 6.76
C TRP A 504 5.16 6.84 5.47
N GLN A 505 6.33 6.67 4.83
CA GLN A 505 6.63 7.27 3.53
C GLN A 505 5.55 6.90 2.50
N GLY A 506 5.27 5.60 2.33
CA GLY A 506 4.31 5.13 1.33
C GLY A 506 2.87 5.61 1.58
N VAL A 507 2.46 5.69 2.84
CA VAL A 507 1.15 6.21 3.27
C VAL A 507 1.06 7.72 3.07
N ALA A 508 2.07 8.49 3.50
CA ALA A 508 2.06 9.94 3.41
C ALA A 508 2.04 10.43 1.95
N GLU A 509 2.64 9.69 1.02
CA GLU A 509 2.56 9.93 -0.43
C GLU A 509 1.15 9.75 -1.02
N ARG A 510 0.31 8.93 -0.37
CA ARG A 510 -1.04 8.53 -0.84
C ARG A 510 -2.19 9.26 -0.14
N VAL A 511 -1.90 10.15 0.79
CA VAL A 511 -2.88 11.09 1.36
C VAL A 511 -2.70 12.43 0.67
N ASP A 512 -3.75 13.02 0.10
CA ASP A 512 -3.67 14.37 -0.45
C ASP A 512 -3.91 15.46 0.62
N ASP A 513 -4.02 16.73 0.22
CA ASP A 513 -4.11 17.87 1.15
C ASP A 513 -5.48 18.01 1.82
N ILE A 514 -6.51 17.31 1.32
CA ILE A 514 -7.86 17.32 1.89
C ILE A 514 -8.26 15.96 2.48
N GLY A 515 -7.30 15.04 2.62
CA GLY A 515 -7.49 13.75 3.25
C GLY A 515 -8.02 12.65 2.33
N ASN A 516 -8.08 12.84 1.01
CA ASN A 516 -8.34 11.72 0.11
C ASN A 516 -7.19 10.71 0.16
N VAL A 517 -7.53 9.44 0.02
CA VAL A 517 -6.58 8.34 0.00
C VAL A 517 -6.53 7.69 -1.39
N VAL A 518 -5.42 7.02 -1.68
CA VAL A 518 -5.24 6.28 -2.94
C VAL A 518 -4.93 4.81 -2.65
N ASP A 519 -5.58 3.92 -3.40
CA ASP A 519 -5.47 2.46 -3.31
C ASP A 519 -5.99 1.87 -1.98
N GLY A 520 -7.03 2.48 -1.41
CA GLY A 520 -7.79 1.91 -0.29
C GLY A 520 -8.72 0.79 -0.78
N CYS A 521 -8.51 -0.45 -0.35
CA CYS A 521 -9.35 -1.56 -0.81
C CYS A 521 -10.76 -1.45 -0.21
N ALA A 522 -11.78 -1.47 -1.08
CA ALA A 522 -13.19 -1.38 -0.70
C ALA A 522 -13.62 -2.47 0.29
N SER A 523 -14.83 -2.33 0.87
CA SER A 523 -15.39 -3.30 1.81
C SER A 523 -15.30 -4.72 1.22
N THR A 524 -14.68 -5.63 1.96
CA THR A 524 -14.30 -6.96 1.47
C THR A 524 -14.47 -7.92 2.63
N GLY A 525 -15.31 -8.94 2.45
CA GLY A 525 -15.38 -10.09 3.34
C GLY A 525 -14.56 -11.25 2.77
N VAL A 526 -14.80 -12.46 3.29
CA VAL A 526 -14.17 -13.68 2.79
C VAL A 526 -14.52 -13.89 1.32
N GLN A 527 -13.50 -14.04 0.46
CA GLN A 527 -13.66 -14.36 -0.95
C GLN A 527 -13.38 -15.84 -1.25
N ASN A 528 -13.85 -16.30 -2.40
CA ASN A 528 -13.79 -17.72 -2.79
C ASN A 528 -12.42 -18.12 -3.32
N ASN A 529 -11.73 -17.21 -4.01
CA ASN A 529 -10.46 -17.45 -4.65
C ASN A 529 -9.53 -16.23 -4.58
N VAL A 530 -8.25 -16.40 -4.93
CA VAL A 530 -7.25 -15.32 -4.91
C VAL A 530 -7.59 -14.18 -5.89
N ARG A 531 -8.18 -14.49 -7.05
CA ARG A 531 -8.57 -13.49 -8.06
C ARG A 531 -9.58 -12.51 -7.49
N ASP A 532 -10.56 -13.00 -6.73
CA ASP A 532 -11.58 -12.16 -6.11
C ASP A 532 -10.95 -11.13 -5.13
N TYR A 533 -9.81 -11.44 -4.49
CA TYR A 533 -9.05 -10.47 -3.68
C TYR A 533 -8.27 -9.47 -4.54
N LEU A 534 -7.66 -9.93 -5.63
CA LEU A 534 -6.91 -9.07 -6.57
C LEU A 534 -7.83 -8.07 -7.29
N ASP A 535 -9.08 -8.48 -7.54
CA ASP A 535 -10.09 -7.70 -8.24
C ASP A 535 -10.95 -6.87 -7.26
N ARG A 536 -10.56 -6.74 -5.99
CA ARG A 536 -11.27 -5.82 -5.09
C ARG A 536 -11.08 -4.39 -5.57
N PRO A 537 -12.16 -3.59 -5.63
CA PRO A 537 -12.04 -2.18 -6.01
C PRO A 537 -11.05 -1.44 -5.11
N ALA A 538 -10.10 -0.76 -5.73
CA ALA A 538 -9.19 0.16 -5.08
C ALA A 538 -9.76 1.58 -5.17
N ILE A 539 -10.05 2.16 -4.02
CA ILE A 539 -10.67 3.47 -3.87
C ILE A 539 -9.61 4.55 -4.05
N PHE A 540 -9.98 5.58 -4.79
CA PHE A 540 -9.31 6.87 -4.86
C PHE A 540 -10.32 7.91 -4.39
N GLY A 541 -10.05 8.60 -3.29
CA GLY A 541 -10.96 9.58 -2.71
C GLY A 541 -11.22 9.32 -1.23
N LEU A 542 -12.39 9.73 -0.76
CA LEU A 542 -12.84 9.51 0.60
C LEU A 542 -13.24 8.04 0.84
N ASP A 543 -12.68 7.44 1.88
CA ASP A 543 -13.10 6.14 2.42
C ASP A 543 -12.87 6.13 3.94
N ASP A 544 -13.95 6.15 4.73
CA ASP A 544 -13.90 6.19 6.19
C ASP A 544 -13.00 5.10 6.79
N ARG A 545 -12.98 3.91 6.20
CA ARG A 545 -12.13 2.80 6.67
C ARG A 545 -10.65 3.17 6.53
N SER A 546 -10.25 3.51 5.32
CA SER A 546 -8.87 3.79 4.96
C SER A 546 -8.38 5.05 5.67
N GLY A 547 -9.19 6.12 5.64
CA GLY A 547 -8.91 7.39 6.29
C GLY A 547 -8.81 7.29 7.81
N GLY A 548 -9.71 6.55 8.45
CA GLY A 548 -9.66 6.29 9.90
C GLY A 548 -8.40 5.54 10.33
N MET A 549 -8.01 4.50 9.59
CA MET A 549 -6.78 3.74 9.88
C MET A 549 -5.52 4.61 9.65
N ALA A 550 -5.52 5.45 8.61
CA ALA A 550 -4.44 6.40 8.38
C ALA A 550 -4.35 7.45 9.49
N LEU A 551 -5.48 7.93 10.01
CA LEU A 551 -5.51 8.90 11.11
C LEU A 551 -4.92 8.30 12.38
N TRP A 552 -5.31 7.07 12.73
CA TRP A 552 -4.69 6.35 13.84
C TRP A 552 -3.19 6.14 13.65
N PHE A 553 -2.76 5.75 12.45
CA PHE A 553 -1.33 5.59 12.18
C PHE A 553 -0.56 6.91 12.31
N ALA A 554 -1.08 8.01 11.77
CA ALA A 554 -0.46 9.33 11.85
C ALA A 554 -0.30 9.81 13.31
N VAL A 555 -1.37 9.66 14.11
CA VAL A 555 -1.36 9.95 15.54
C VAL A 555 -0.35 9.06 16.29
N GLU A 556 -0.31 7.77 16.00
CA GLU A 556 0.61 6.85 16.69
C GLU A 556 2.07 7.09 16.31
N MET A 557 2.35 7.46 15.05
CA MET A 557 3.68 7.89 14.62
C MET A 557 4.15 9.15 15.37
N GLU A 558 3.24 10.09 15.62
CA GLU A 558 3.55 11.28 16.39
C GLU A 558 3.78 10.96 17.87
N ARG A 559 2.96 10.07 18.47
CA ARG A 559 3.19 9.56 19.83
C ARG A 559 4.55 8.88 19.96
N LEU A 560 4.91 8.03 19.00
CA LEU A 560 6.21 7.36 18.95
C LEU A 560 7.35 8.38 18.87
N ALA A 561 7.23 9.39 18.02
CA ALA A 561 8.24 10.44 17.89
C ALA A 561 8.41 11.28 19.16
N ARG A 562 7.32 11.52 19.90
CA ARG A 562 7.31 12.27 21.17
C ARG A 562 7.64 11.40 22.40
N GLY A 563 7.58 10.08 22.27
CA GLY A 563 7.81 9.13 23.38
C GLY A 563 6.71 9.11 24.43
N ILE A 564 5.44 9.29 24.04
CA ILE A 564 4.28 9.42 24.96
C ILE A 564 3.20 8.36 24.80
#